data_AF-Q0GFA6-F1
#
_entry.id   AF-Q0GFA6-F1
#
_cell.length_a   1.000
_cell.length_b   1.000
_cell.length_c   1.000
_cell.angle_alpha   90.00
_cell.angle_beta   90.00
_cell.angle_gamma   90.00
#
_symmetry.space_group_name_H-M   'P 1'
#
loop_
_entity.id
_entity.type
_entity.pdbx_description
1 polymer ?
#
loop_
_entity_poly.entity_id
_entity_poly.type
_entity_poly.pdbx_seq_one_letter_code
_entity_poly.pdbx_strand_id
1 'polypeptide(L)'
;IEGSRRSPRYTLWFCMGQSWPQDEPWVKRLVMVKVVPMCLRALVDMARDGGASSLENTVDLHISNSHPLSLTSDQYKACLRDLVEDMDF
;
A
#
# COMPACT_ATOMS: atom_id res chain seq x y z
N ILE A 1 8.85 4.25 -17.59
CA ILE A 1 7.89 5.36 -17.40
C ILE A 1 7.26 5.17 -16.02
N GLU A 2 7.67 5.97 -15.04
CA GLU A 2 6.95 6.06 -13.76
C GLU A 2 5.55 6.63 -14.06
N GLY A 3 4.49 6.03 -13.52
CA GLY A 3 3.10 6.43 -13.78
C GLY A 3 2.34 5.63 -14.86
N SER A 4 2.98 4.69 -15.59
CA SER A 4 2.30 3.85 -16.59
C SER A 4 1.76 2.51 -16.07
N ARG A 5 1.93 2.23 -14.77
CA ARG A 5 1.55 0.96 -14.14
C ARG A 5 0.40 1.16 -13.14
N ARG A 6 -0.40 0.11 -12.95
CA ARG A 6 -1.45 0.09 -11.92
C ARG A 6 -0.82 0.19 -10.54
N SER A 7 -1.54 0.83 -9.62
CA SER A 7 -1.19 0.87 -8.20
C SER A 7 -1.04 -0.56 -7.65
N PRO A 8 0.02 -0.85 -6.85
CA PRO A 8 0.24 -2.17 -6.29
C PRO A 8 -0.90 -2.57 -5.34
N ARG A 9 -1.26 -3.86 -5.34
CA ARG A 9 -2.25 -4.41 -4.42
C ARG A 9 -1.57 -4.76 -3.10
N TYR A 10 -2.13 -4.30 -1.99
CA TYR A 10 -1.60 -4.53 -0.64
C TYR A 10 -2.63 -5.17 0.31
N THR A 11 -3.84 -5.46 -0.17
CA THR A 11 -4.90 -6.08 0.64
C THR A 11 -4.78 -7.59 0.60
N LEU A 12 -4.69 -8.21 1.77
CA LEU A 12 -4.73 -9.65 1.95
C LEU A 12 -6.18 -10.08 2.19
N TRP A 13 -6.59 -11.14 1.51
CA TRP A 13 -7.91 -11.74 1.64
C TRP A 13 -7.77 -13.20 2.02
N PHE A 14 -8.53 -13.62 3.03
CA PHE A 14 -8.55 -14.99 3.51
C PHE A 14 -9.97 -15.54 3.39
N CYS A 15 -10.11 -16.70 2.74
CA CYS A 15 -11.32 -17.51 2.75
C CYS A 15 -11.14 -18.61 3.82
N MET A 16 -11.94 -18.58 4.88
CA MET A 16 -11.75 -19.48 6.03
C MET A 16 -12.77 -20.61 6.00
N GLY A 17 -12.30 -21.86 6.16
CA GLY A 17 -13.15 -23.05 6.25
C GLY A 17 -13.85 -23.46 4.95
N GLN A 18 -13.53 -22.81 3.82
CA GLN A 18 -14.08 -23.12 2.50
C GLN A 18 -12.99 -22.96 1.42
N SER A 19 -13.22 -23.55 0.24
CA SER A 19 -12.40 -23.29 -0.94
C SER A 19 -12.50 -21.83 -1.38
N TRP A 20 -11.44 -21.33 -2.03
CA TRP A 20 -11.43 -19.98 -2.56
C TRP A 20 -12.54 -19.77 -3.63
N PRO A 21 -13.29 -18.65 -3.59
CA PRO A 21 -14.27 -18.30 -4.63
C PRO A 21 -13.59 -17.88 -5.94
N GLN A 22 -13.20 -18.84 -6.76
CA GLN A 22 -12.62 -18.56 -8.07
C GLN A 22 -13.68 -18.07 -9.08
N ASP A 23 -14.76 -18.84 -9.24
CA ASP A 23 -15.82 -18.60 -10.24
C ASP A 23 -17.17 -18.25 -9.60
N GLU A 24 -17.18 -17.96 -8.30
CA GLU A 24 -18.38 -17.63 -7.53
C GLU A 24 -18.26 -16.28 -6.83
N PRO A 25 -19.39 -15.58 -6.55
CA PRO A 25 -19.35 -14.36 -5.76
C PRO A 25 -18.80 -14.63 -4.34
N TRP A 26 -17.76 -13.90 -3.92
CA TRP A 26 -17.14 -14.05 -2.60
C TRP A 26 -18.11 -13.84 -1.43
N VAL A 27 -19.19 -13.07 -1.64
CA VAL A 27 -20.26 -12.85 -0.65
C VAL A 27 -21.02 -14.12 -0.27
N LYS A 28 -20.88 -15.21 -1.04
CA LYS A 28 -21.43 -16.53 -0.70
C LYS A 28 -20.56 -17.31 0.28
N ARG A 29 -19.33 -16.87 0.52
CA ARG A 29 -18.43 -17.52 1.48
C ARG A 29 -18.89 -17.18 2.89
N LEU A 30 -18.82 -18.18 3.76
CA LEU A 30 -19.25 -18.05 5.16
C LEU A 30 -18.43 -17.00 5.89
N VAL A 31 -17.11 -17.03 5.71
CA VAL A 31 -16.18 -16.12 6.38
C VAL A 31 -15.09 -15.68 5.40
N MET A 32 -15.12 -14.39 5.05
CA MET A 32 -14.06 -13.71 4.31
C MET A 32 -13.44 -12.66 5.21
N VAL A 33 -12.12 -12.73 5.40
CA VAL A 33 -11.38 -11.76 6.21
C VAL A 33 -10.50 -10.92 5.29
N LYS A 34 -10.63 -9.60 5.43
CA LYS A 34 -9.77 -8.62 4.78
C LYS A 34 -8.76 -8.08 5.78
N VAL A 35 -7.48 -8.23 5.48
CA VAL A 35 -6.39 -7.63 6.26
C VAL A 35 -5.67 -6.61 5.40
N VAL A 36 -5.52 -5.40 5.92
CA VAL A 36 -4.78 -4.32 5.25
C VAL A 36 -3.68 -3.85 6.19
N PRO A 37 -2.40 -4.09 5.86
CA PRO A 37 -1.29 -3.41 6.50
C PRO A 37 -1.42 -1.90 6.21
N MET A 38 -1.71 -1.12 7.25
CA MET A 38 -2.03 0.30 7.08
C MET A 38 -0.85 1.11 6.54
N CYS A 39 0.39 0.69 6.81
CA CYS A 39 1.60 1.26 6.21
C CYS A 39 1.57 1.22 4.68
N LEU A 40 1.20 0.08 4.08
CA LEU A 40 1.17 -0.08 2.62
C LEU A 40 0.06 0.77 1.99
N ARG A 41 -1.08 0.93 2.69
CA ARG A 41 -2.12 1.88 2.27
C ARG A 41 -1.58 3.30 2.26
N ALA A 42 -0.95 3.73 3.36
CA ALA A 42 -0.43 5.08 3.51
C ALA A 42 0.61 5.42 2.43
N LEU A 43 1.52 4.49 2.11
CA LEU A 43 2.49 4.66 1.02
C LEU A 43 1.82 4.82 -0.35
N VAL A 44 0.79 4.04 -0.65
CA VAL A 44 0.05 4.16 -1.92
C VAL A 44 -0.72 5.47 -2.00
N ASP A 45 -1.34 5.91 -0.90
CA ASP A 45 -2.09 7.15 -0.87
C ASP A 45 -1.14 8.36 -1.01
N MET A 46 0.00 8.35 -0.32
CA MET A 46 1.05 9.35 -0.49
C MET A 46 1.59 9.42 -1.93
N ALA A 47 1.76 8.28 -2.59
CA ALA A 47 2.18 8.23 -3.99
C ALA A 47 1.16 8.88 -4.94
N ARG A 48 -0.14 8.80 -4.61
CA ARG A 48 -1.21 9.46 -5.39
C ARG A 48 -1.17 10.96 -5.19
N ASP A 49 -1.07 11.41 -3.94
CA ASP A 49 -1.05 12.84 -3.61
C ASP A 49 0.21 13.53 -4.16
N GLY A 50 1.37 12.88 -4.03
CA GLY A 50 2.64 13.35 -4.61
C GLY A 50 2.69 13.31 -6.14
N GLY A 51 1.76 12.59 -6.79
CA GLY A 51 1.57 12.64 -8.24
C GLY A 51 0.71 13.83 -8.69
N ALA A 52 -0.12 14.37 -7.80
CA ALA A 52 -0.99 15.52 -8.07
C ALA A 52 -0.29 16.87 -7.82
N SER A 53 0.69 16.91 -6.90
CA SER A 53 1.43 18.12 -6.56
C SER A 53 2.87 17.80 -6.12
N SER A 54 3.80 18.71 -6.40
CA SER A 54 5.18 18.66 -5.90
C SER A 54 5.35 19.23 -4.49
N LEU A 55 4.28 19.76 -3.89
CA LEU A 55 4.28 20.25 -2.51
C LEU A 55 4.51 19.10 -1.52
N GLU A 56 4.86 19.46 -0.28
CA GLU A 56 4.97 18.50 0.81
C GLU A 56 3.62 17.87 1.11
N ASN A 57 3.61 16.55 1.26
CA ASN A 57 2.48 15.78 1.74
C ASN A 57 2.89 15.04 3.01
N THR A 58 1.95 14.89 3.94
CA THR A 58 2.18 14.18 5.20
C THR A 58 1.76 12.72 5.08
N VAL A 59 2.63 11.80 5.48
CA VAL A 59 2.36 10.36 5.56
C VAL A 59 2.53 9.85 6.99
N ASP A 60 1.58 9.09 7.49
CA ASP A 60 1.73 8.30 8.73
C ASP A 60 1.87 6.83 8.37
N LEU A 61 2.98 6.21 8.76
CA LEU A 61 3.27 4.82 8.46
C LEU A 61 2.43 3.84 9.29
N HIS A 62 1.78 4.29 10.37
CA HIS A 62 0.96 3.43 11.23
C HIS A 62 1.70 2.17 11.72
N ILE A 63 2.95 2.35 12.14
CA ILE A 63 3.76 1.31 12.79
C ILE A 63 4.12 1.75 14.20
N SER A 64 4.54 0.82 15.05
CA SER A 64 4.94 1.16 16.42
C SER A 64 6.06 2.21 16.39
N ASN A 65 5.90 3.27 17.18
CA ASN A 65 6.83 4.40 17.27
C ASN A 65 7.03 5.21 15.98
N SER A 66 6.09 5.16 15.01
CA SER A 66 6.10 6.11 13.89
C SER A 66 5.63 7.49 14.31
N HIS A 67 6.12 8.49 13.58
CA HIS A 67 5.62 9.86 13.61
C HIS A 67 5.27 10.25 12.17
N PRO A 68 4.30 11.14 11.95
CA PRO A 68 3.98 11.63 10.61
C PRO A 68 5.20 12.27 9.94
N LEU A 69 5.50 11.89 8.71
CA LEU A 69 6.58 12.42 7.90
C LEU A 69 6.00 13.40 6.88
N SER A 70 6.58 14.60 6.77
CA SER A 70 6.24 15.54 5.70
C SER A 70 7.35 15.50 4.67
N LEU A 71 7.02 15.10 3.44
CA LEU A 71 7.99 14.89 2.38
C LEU A 71 7.44 15.43 1.06
N THR A 72 8.32 15.95 0.21
CA THR A 72 8.00 16.21 -1.19
C THR A 72 7.92 14.90 -1.99
N SER A 73 7.33 14.96 -3.19
CA SER A 73 7.28 13.80 -4.10
C SER A 73 8.67 13.25 -4.43
N ASP A 74 9.68 14.13 -4.60
CA ASP A 74 11.05 13.72 -4.91
C ASP A 74 11.74 13.06 -3.73
N GLN A 75 11.58 13.60 -2.51
CA GLN A 75 12.11 12.99 -1.29
C GLN A 75 11.48 11.62 -1.06
N TYR A 76 10.16 11.50 -1.24
CA TYR A 76 9.46 10.23 -1.10
C TYR A 76 9.98 9.16 -2.07
N LYS A 77 10.14 9.51 -3.35
CA LYS A 77 10.69 8.59 -4.36
C LYS A 77 12.14 8.18 -4.06
N ALA A 78 12.96 9.10 -3.56
CA ALA A 78 14.33 8.80 -3.16
C ALA A 78 14.38 7.79 -2.02
N CYS A 79 13.57 7.98 -0.97
CA CYS A 79 13.46 7.04 0.14
C CYS A 79 12.97 5.66 -0.30
N LEU A 80 11.98 5.58 -1.20
CA LEU A 80 11.52 4.28 -1.72
C LEU A 80 12.61 3.54 -2.50
N ARG A 81 13.49 4.26 -3.20
CA ARG A 81 14.59 3.64 -3.94
C ARG A 81 15.62 3.05 -3.00
N ASP A 82 16.05 3.84 -2.02
CA ASP A 82 16.98 3.43 -0.96
C ASP A 82 16.46 2.19 -0.22
N LEU A 83 15.18 2.22 0.21
CA LEU A 83 14.54 1.09 0.87
C LEU A 83 14.56 -0.20 0.03
N VAL A 84 14.33 -0.09 -1.28
CA VAL A 84 14.30 -1.23 -2.20
C VAL A 84 15.70 -1.80 -2.44
N GLU A 85 16.74 -0.97 -2.43
CA GLU A 85 18.14 -1.42 -2.59
C GLU A 85 18.58 -2.33 -1.43
N ASP A 86 18.02 -2.14 -0.23
CA ASP A 86 18.32 -2.93 0.97
C ASP A 86 17.44 -4.19 1.14
N MET A 87 16.46 -4.42 0.26
CA MET A 87 15.57 -5.59 0.34
C MET A 87 16.16 -6.84 -0.34
N ASP A 88 15.89 -8.01 0.21
CA ASP A 88 16.22 -9.30 -0.44
C ASP A 88 15.31 -9.56 -1.67
N PHE A 89 15.89 -10.12 -2.73
CA PHE A 89 15.20 -10.49 -3.99
C PHE A 89 15.41 -11.94 -4.38
#